data_AF-A0A0B8PR81-F1
#
_entry.id   AF-A0A0B8PR81-F1
#
_cell.length_a   1.000
_cell.length_b   1.000
_cell.length_c   1.000
_cell.angle_alpha   90.00
_cell.angle_beta   90.00
_cell.angle_gamma   90.00
#
_symmetry.space_group_name_H-M   'P 1'
#
loop_
_entity.id
_entity.type
_entity.pdbx_description
1 polymer ?
#
loop_
_entity_poly.entity_id
_entity_poly.type
_entity_poly.pdbx_seq_one_letter_code
_entity_poly.pdbx_strand_id
1 'polypeptide(L)'
;MSFSDITVFRQAERALKDANVTLEERVHERTRELEDLNQKLMQANQRSEMESQSKSRFLAAVSHDLMQPLNAARLFTSSLTEVAQDAQTKQVASHIENAMHAAESLISDLLDISRLESGKLESKPEPFAIQKLLSNLDAEFGVIAEEQEIHFSTVPSSLYVNSDIKLLRRVIQNFLTNAFRYSPKGRVVLGVRRAGDEVQIQVWDNGVGVEPSKQQLIFEEFTRTNL
;
A
#
# COMPACT_ATOMS: atom_id res chain seq x y z
N MET A 1 14.83 76.02 23.35
CA MET A 1 14.90 74.56 23.15
C MET A 1 15.13 73.94 24.52
N SER A 2 14.39 72.98 25.05
CA SER A 2 13.32 72.15 24.51
C SER A 2 12.57 71.52 25.70
N PHE A 3 11.51 72.17 26.20
CA PHE A 3 10.56 71.51 27.12
C PHE A 3 9.70 70.47 26.37
N SER A 4 9.59 70.60 25.04
CA SER A 4 8.94 69.62 24.15
C SER A 4 9.68 68.28 24.10
N ASP A 5 11.02 68.24 24.23
CA ASP A 5 11.80 66.98 24.15
C ASP A 5 11.47 65.99 25.28
N ILE A 6 11.34 66.50 26.52
CA ILE A 6 11.16 65.64 27.70
C ILE A 6 9.76 65.03 27.73
N THR A 7 8.74 65.78 27.26
CA THR A 7 7.36 65.28 27.21
C THR A 7 7.19 64.19 26.16
N VAL A 8 7.79 64.35 24.98
CA VAL A 8 7.75 63.37 23.88
C VAL A 8 8.48 62.08 24.28
N PHE A 9 9.66 62.19 24.88
CA PHE A 9 10.41 61.03 25.38
C PHE A 9 9.62 60.23 26.44
N ARG A 10 9.03 60.91 27.43
CA ARG A 10 8.21 60.25 28.46
C ARG A 10 6.92 59.64 27.91
N GLN A 11 6.32 60.23 26.88
CA GLN A 11 5.17 59.63 26.19
C GLN A 11 5.57 58.36 25.42
N ALA A 12 6.71 58.38 24.72
CA ALA A 12 7.23 57.20 24.03
C ALA A 12 7.60 56.07 25.00
N GLU A 13 8.20 56.39 26.14
CA GLU A 13 8.54 55.41 27.19
C GLU A 13 7.28 54.74 27.78
N ARG A 14 6.22 55.53 28.04
CA ARG A 14 4.93 54.99 28.49
C ARG A 14 4.28 54.11 27.43
N ALA A 15 4.22 54.59 26.18
CA ALA A 15 3.65 53.82 25.08
C ALA A 15 4.38 52.49 24.85
N LEU A 16 5.72 52.48 24.98
CA LEU A 16 6.53 51.26 24.90
C LEU A 16 6.25 50.30 26.05
N LYS A 17 6.10 50.82 27.27
CA LYS A 17 5.76 50.02 28.46
C LYS A 17 4.38 49.40 28.34
N ASP A 18 3.38 50.18 27.90
CA ASP A 18 2.03 49.69 27.68
C ASP A 18 2.00 48.62 26.58
N ALA A 19 2.73 48.84 25.48
CA ALA A 19 2.87 47.86 24.40
C ALA A 19 3.55 46.56 24.85
N ASN A 20 4.60 46.63 25.69
CA ASN A 20 5.25 45.45 26.25
C ASN A 20 4.30 44.65 27.15
N VAL A 21 3.53 45.33 28.02
CA VAL A 21 2.55 44.67 28.89
C VAL A 21 1.48 43.97 28.05
N THR A 22 0.92 44.65 27.04
CA THR A 22 -0.05 44.03 26.13
C THR A 22 0.55 42.86 25.34
N LEU A 23 1.82 42.94 24.93
CA LEU A 23 2.50 41.86 24.22
C LEU A 23 2.73 40.65 25.14
N GLU A 24 3.17 40.87 26.38
CA GLU A 24 3.34 39.81 27.39
C GLU A 24 2.02 39.10 27.70
N GLU A 25 0.93 39.85 27.88
CA GLU A 25 -0.41 39.30 28.06
C GLU A 25 -0.82 38.42 26.88
N ARG A 26 -0.60 38.92 25.66
CA ARG A 26 -0.97 38.21 24.42
C ARG A 26 -0.10 36.97 24.17
N VAL A 27 1.18 37.01 24.53
CA VAL A 27 2.07 35.85 24.52
C VAL A 27 1.59 34.82 25.53
N HIS A 28 1.24 35.23 26.75
CA HIS A 28 0.69 34.32 27.75
C HIS A 28 -0.63 33.67 27.31
N GLU A 29 -1.53 34.45 26.71
CA GLU A 29 -2.81 33.95 26.17
C GLU A 29 -2.55 32.91 25.06
N ARG A 30 -1.72 33.25 24.07
CA ARG A 30 -1.37 32.32 22.97
C ARG A 30 -0.64 31.07 23.45
N THR A 31 0.21 31.20 24.47
CA THR A 31 0.92 30.05 25.04
C THR A 31 -0.08 29.08 25.68
N ARG A 32 -1.06 29.58 26.45
CA ARG A 32 -2.12 28.75 27.03
C ARG A 32 -3.00 28.09 25.97
N GLU A 33 -3.38 28.83 24.92
CA GLU A 33 -4.14 28.26 23.80
C GLU A 33 -3.37 27.13 23.11
N LEU A 34 -2.06 27.31 22.87
CA LEU A 34 -1.21 26.28 22.27
C LEU A 34 -1.06 25.06 23.18
N GLU A 35 -0.91 25.24 24.48
CA GLU A 35 -0.84 24.14 25.45
C GLU A 35 -2.13 23.32 25.47
N ASP A 36 -3.29 23.98 25.54
CA ASP A 36 -4.60 23.32 25.50
C ASP A 36 -4.83 22.57 24.17
N LEU A 37 -4.49 23.21 23.04
CA LEU A 37 -4.61 22.58 21.73
C LEU A 37 -3.67 21.36 21.61
N ASN A 38 -2.43 21.47 22.08
CA ASN A 38 -1.47 20.39 22.05
C ASN A 38 -1.93 19.21 22.92
N GLN A 39 -2.51 19.49 24.10
CA GLN A 39 -3.07 18.45 24.95
C GLN A 39 -4.27 17.74 24.29
N LYS A 40 -5.16 18.49 23.64
CA LYS A 40 -6.28 17.93 22.87
C LYS A 40 -5.80 17.08 21.70
N LEU A 41 -4.79 17.55 20.95
CA LEU A 41 -4.17 16.81 19.85
C LEU A 41 -3.54 15.51 20.36
N MET A 42 -2.81 15.56 21.46
CA MET A 42 -2.17 14.37 22.05
C MET A 42 -3.21 13.32 22.47
N GLN A 43 -4.31 13.75 23.11
CA GLN A 43 -5.41 12.85 23.48
C GLN A 43 -6.11 12.25 22.24
N ALA A 44 -6.36 13.08 21.21
CA ALA A 44 -6.96 12.61 19.97
C ALA A 44 -6.05 11.59 19.24
N ASN A 45 -4.74 11.84 19.19
CA ASN A 45 -3.77 10.92 18.62
C ASN A 45 -3.73 9.59 19.38
N GLN A 46 -3.63 9.64 20.71
CA GLN A 46 -3.63 8.41 21.53
C GLN A 46 -4.90 7.59 21.32
N ARG A 47 -6.06 8.23 21.22
CA ARG A 47 -7.33 7.56 20.92
C ARG A 47 -7.31 6.92 19.53
N SER A 48 -6.86 7.66 18.52
CA SER A 48 -6.76 7.16 17.15
C SER A 48 -5.81 5.96 17.03
N GLU A 49 -4.65 6.03 17.69
CA GLU A 49 -3.69 4.92 17.75
C GLU A 49 -4.28 3.68 18.43
N MET A 50 -4.98 3.85 19.56
CA MET A 50 -5.64 2.74 20.25
C MET A 50 -6.73 2.09 19.38
N GLU A 51 -7.55 2.89 18.70
CA GLU A 51 -8.58 2.40 17.77
C GLU A 51 -7.96 1.65 16.58
N SER A 52 -6.90 2.19 15.98
CA SER A 52 -6.14 1.55 14.89
C SER A 52 -5.50 0.23 15.33
N GLN A 53 -4.87 0.20 16.51
CA GLN A 53 -4.27 -1.02 17.05
C GLN A 53 -5.32 -2.10 17.34
N SER A 54 -6.49 -1.71 17.86
CA SER A 54 -7.60 -2.62 18.14
C SER A 54 -8.16 -3.22 16.85
N LYS A 55 -8.43 -2.37 15.83
CA LYS A 55 -8.88 -2.80 14.49
C LYS A 55 -7.89 -3.77 13.87
N SER A 56 -6.60 -3.46 13.94
CA SER A 56 -5.51 -4.31 13.42
C SER A 56 -5.43 -5.68 14.11
N ARG A 57 -5.55 -5.73 15.45
CA ARG A 57 -5.57 -7.01 16.19
C ARG A 57 -6.81 -7.83 15.90
N PHE A 58 -7.98 -7.18 15.81
CA PHE A 58 -9.23 -7.84 15.46
C PHE A 58 -9.17 -8.47 14.07
N LEU A 59 -8.74 -7.71 13.05
CA LEU A 59 -8.59 -8.22 11.69
C LEU A 59 -7.56 -9.35 11.59
N ALA A 60 -6.45 -9.26 12.33
CA ALA A 60 -5.46 -10.33 12.41
C ALA A 60 -6.05 -11.63 12.98
N ALA A 61 -6.81 -11.55 14.07
CA ALA A 61 -7.47 -12.71 14.69
C ALA A 61 -8.51 -13.32 13.76
N VAL A 62 -9.42 -12.51 13.21
CA VAL A 62 -10.46 -12.97 12.28
C VAL A 62 -9.85 -13.65 11.06
N SER A 63 -8.78 -13.10 10.50
CA SER A 63 -8.18 -13.68 9.30
C SER A 63 -7.49 -15.02 9.57
N HIS A 64 -6.85 -15.18 10.73
CA HIS A 64 -6.34 -16.48 11.15
C HIS A 64 -7.47 -17.51 11.24
N ASP A 65 -8.57 -17.14 11.88
CA ASP A 65 -9.73 -18.01 12.08
C ASP A 65 -10.46 -18.31 10.76
N LEU A 66 -10.35 -17.44 9.75
CA LEU A 66 -10.84 -17.67 8.39
C LEU A 66 -9.88 -18.50 7.52
N MET A 67 -8.56 -18.35 7.69
CA MET A 67 -7.57 -19.14 6.96
C MET A 67 -7.60 -20.62 7.35
N GLN A 68 -7.85 -20.94 8.61
CA GLN A 68 -7.93 -22.34 9.07
C GLN A 68 -8.96 -23.18 8.31
N PRO A 69 -10.25 -22.77 8.18
CA PRO A 69 -11.23 -23.51 7.41
C PRO A 69 -10.94 -23.47 5.90
N LEU A 70 -10.34 -22.42 5.36
CA LEU A 70 -9.90 -22.36 3.96
C LEU A 70 -8.82 -23.41 3.66
N ASN A 71 -7.80 -23.52 4.51
CA ASN A 71 -6.77 -24.55 4.39
C ASN A 71 -7.37 -25.96 4.45
N ALA A 72 -8.34 -26.20 5.32
CA ALA A 72 -9.05 -27.47 5.38
C ALA A 72 -9.88 -27.74 4.11
N ALA A 73 -10.62 -26.75 3.62
CA ALA A 73 -11.37 -26.86 2.36
C ALA A 73 -10.45 -27.14 1.16
N ARG A 74 -9.27 -26.54 1.14
CA ARG A 74 -8.24 -26.79 0.13
C ARG A 74 -7.73 -28.23 0.19
N LEU A 75 -7.42 -28.77 1.36
CA LEU A 75 -7.04 -30.19 1.51
C LEU A 75 -8.11 -31.12 0.95
N PHE A 76 -9.39 -30.89 1.28
CA PHE A 76 -10.49 -31.70 0.73
C PHE A 76 -10.63 -31.57 -0.79
N THR A 77 -10.42 -30.37 -1.33
CA THR A 77 -10.50 -30.10 -2.78
C THR A 77 -9.34 -30.73 -3.54
N SER A 78 -8.11 -30.70 -2.99
CA SER A 78 -6.96 -31.39 -3.55
C SER A 78 -7.17 -32.91 -3.52
N SER A 79 -7.66 -33.48 -2.42
CA SER A 79 -8.02 -34.91 -2.36
C SER A 79 -9.11 -35.28 -3.35
N LEU A 80 -10.12 -34.41 -3.55
CA LEU A 80 -11.17 -34.62 -4.56
C LEU A 80 -10.59 -34.64 -5.97
N THR A 81 -9.63 -33.77 -6.26
CA THR A 81 -8.94 -33.70 -7.56
C THR A 81 -8.12 -34.95 -7.83
N GLU A 82 -7.46 -35.51 -6.81
CA GLU A 82 -6.69 -36.76 -6.92
C GLU A 82 -7.56 -37.99 -7.20
N VAL A 83 -8.75 -38.08 -6.59
CA VAL A 83 -9.66 -39.24 -6.77
C VAL A 83 -10.62 -39.09 -7.95
N ALA A 84 -10.76 -37.88 -8.52
CA ALA A 84 -11.65 -37.62 -9.64
C ALA A 84 -11.21 -38.38 -10.90
N GLN A 85 -12.09 -39.23 -11.43
CA GLN A 85 -11.82 -40.02 -12.64
C GLN A 85 -12.42 -39.40 -13.90
N ASP A 86 -13.57 -38.74 -13.80
CA ASP A 86 -14.24 -38.10 -14.92
C ASP A 86 -13.85 -36.61 -15.07
N ALA A 87 -13.93 -36.11 -16.31
CA ALA A 87 -13.55 -34.75 -16.64
C ALA A 87 -14.42 -33.68 -15.96
N GLN A 88 -15.70 -33.99 -15.69
CA GLN A 88 -16.63 -33.05 -15.10
C GLN A 88 -16.30 -32.81 -13.62
N THR A 89 -16.01 -33.86 -12.85
CA THR A 89 -15.59 -33.75 -11.45
C THR A 89 -14.27 -33.01 -11.31
N LYS A 90 -13.29 -33.27 -12.21
CA LYS A 90 -12.02 -32.52 -12.24
C LYS A 90 -12.24 -31.02 -12.50
N GLN A 91 -13.13 -30.69 -13.43
CA GLN A 91 -13.46 -29.30 -13.74
C GLN A 91 -14.12 -28.58 -12.55
N VAL A 92 -15.07 -29.24 -11.87
CA VAL A 92 -15.72 -28.69 -10.67
C VAL A 92 -14.72 -28.50 -9.54
N ALA A 93 -13.83 -29.47 -9.31
CA ALA A 93 -12.79 -29.37 -8.28
C ALA A 93 -11.84 -28.18 -8.55
N SER A 94 -11.42 -27.99 -9.81
CA SER A 94 -10.63 -26.84 -10.23
C SER A 94 -11.36 -25.50 -10.00
N HIS A 95 -12.67 -25.43 -10.27
CA HIS A 95 -13.45 -24.22 -9.96
C HIS A 95 -13.51 -23.90 -8.46
N ILE A 96 -13.63 -24.93 -7.61
CA ILE A 96 -13.62 -24.76 -6.15
C ILE A 96 -12.23 -24.28 -5.69
N GLU A 97 -11.16 -24.89 -6.19
CA GLU A 97 -9.79 -24.50 -5.85
C GLU A 97 -9.49 -23.03 -6.22
N ASN A 98 -9.91 -22.62 -7.42
CA ASN A 98 -9.81 -21.23 -7.87
C ASN A 98 -10.60 -20.26 -6.97
N ALA A 99 -11.81 -20.62 -6.55
CA ALA A 99 -12.61 -19.80 -5.65
C ALA A 99 -11.98 -19.68 -4.25
N MET A 100 -11.38 -20.76 -3.74
CA MET A 100 -10.65 -20.74 -2.47
C MET A 100 -9.39 -19.87 -2.53
N HIS A 101 -8.61 -19.97 -3.61
CA HIS A 101 -7.45 -19.08 -3.81
C HIS A 101 -7.85 -17.61 -3.91
N ALA A 102 -8.97 -17.29 -4.58
CA ALA A 102 -9.49 -15.93 -4.61
C ALA A 102 -9.86 -15.42 -3.21
N ALA A 103 -10.48 -16.25 -2.37
CA ALA A 103 -10.83 -15.90 -1.00
C ALA A 103 -9.58 -15.71 -0.12
N GLU A 104 -8.59 -16.60 -0.21
CA GLU A 104 -7.31 -16.48 0.49
C GLU A 104 -6.59 -15.17 0.12
N SER A 105 -6.53 -14.83 -1.17
CA SER A 105 -5.92 -13.59 -1.65
C SER A 105 -6.62 -12.37 -1.06
N LEU A 106 -7.97 -12.33 -1.07
CA LEU A 106 -8.73 -11.21 -0.52
C LEU A 106 -8.50 -11.03 0.98
N ILE A 107 -8.44 -12.12 1.74
CA ILE A 107 -8.17 -12.06 3.18
C ILE A 107 -6.74 -11.58 3.44
N SER A 108 -5.76 -12.06 2.67
CA SER A 108 -4.37 -11.59 2.78
C SER A 108 -4.28 -10.10 2.45
N ASP A 109 -4.89 -9.64 1.37
CA ASP A 109 -4.86 -8.23 0.97
C ASP A 109 -5.50 -7.32 2.03
N LEU A 110 -6.62 -7.74 2.62
CA LEU A 110 -7.27 -7.03 3.73
C LEU A 110 -6.35 -6.91 4.97
N LEU A 111 -5.67 -8.00 5.33
CA LEU A 111 -4.72 -7.99 6.44
C LEU A 111 -3.57 -7.04 6.22
N ASP A 112 -3.05 -7.02 5.01
CA ASP A 112 -1.88 -6.25 4.68
C ASP A 112 -2.20 -4.76 4.58
N ILE A 113 -3.38 -4.40 4.07
CA ILE A 113 -3.93 -3.04 4.21
C ILE A 113 -4.02 -2.65 5.70
N SER A 114 -4.55 -3.52 6.56
CA SER A 114 -4.65 -3.21 7.99
C SER A 114 -3.29 -3.02 8.67
N ARG A 115 -2.27 -3.78 8.25
CA ARG A 115 -0.89 -3.62 8.75
C ARG A 115 -0.25 -2.33 8.24
N LEU A 116 -0.52 -1.94 7.00
CA LEU A 116 -0.11 -0.66 6.41
C LEU A 116 -0.75 0.52 7.14
N GLU A 117 -2.08 0.52 7.31
CA GLU A 117 -2.84 1.58 8.01
C GLU A 117 -2.37 1.79 9.45
N SER A 118 -2.00 0.70 10.14
CA SER A 118 -1.53 0.76 11.53
C SER A 118 -0.05 1.11 11.67
N GLY A 119 0.68 1.32 10.55
CA GLY A 119 2.11 1.59 10.55
C GLY A 119 2.97 0.41 11.03
N LYS A 120 2.39 -0.78 11.17
CA LYS A 120 3.06 -1.99 11.69
C LYS A 120 3.82 -2.78 10.62
N LEU A 121 3.73 -2.37 9.36
CA LEU A 121 4.50 -2.99 8.29
C LEU A 121 5.96 -2.47 8.36
N GLU A 122 6.83 -3.22 9.02
CA GLU A 122 8.27 -2.95 9.02
C GLU A 122 8.90 -3.44 7.71
N SER A 123 9.25 -2.50 6.82
CA SER A 123 10.06 -2.79 5.64
C SER A 123 11.51 -3.07 6.04
N LYS A 124 12.10 -4.14 5.50
CA LYS A 124 13.52 -4.48 5.71
C LYS A 124 14.29 -4.29 4.40
N PRO A 125 14.70 -3.05 4.08
CA PRO A 125 15.42 -2.78 2.85
C PRO A 125 16.81 -3.40 2.88
N GLU A 126 17.12 -4.19 1.86
CA GLU A 126 18.43 -4.80 1.67
C GLU A 126 18.88 -4.61 0.20
N PRO A 127 20.19 -4.51 -0.07
CA PRO A 127 20.69 -4.48 -1.43
C PRO A 127 20.59 -5.88 -2.07
N PHE A 128 19.93 -5.97 -3.23
CA PHE A 128 19.88 -7.20 -4.01
C PHE A 128 19.90 -6.95 -5.52
N ALA A 129 20.37 -7.93 -6.28
CA ALA A 129 20.31 -7.92 -7.74
C ALA A 129 18.85 -8.11 -8.19
N ILE A 130 18.30 -7.15 -8.95
CA ILE A 130 16.90 -7.18 -9.39
C ILE A 130 16.59 -8.43 -10.23
N GLN A 131 17.60 -8.96 -10.94
CA GLN A 131 17.48 -10.20 -11.71
C GLN A 131 16.92 -11.37 -10.90
N LYS A 132 17.30 -11.50 -9.61
CA LYS A 132 16.79 -12.58 -8.75
C LYS A 132 15.27 -12.51 -8.61
N LEU A 133 14.74 -11.30 -8.48
CA LEU A 133 13.30 -11.07 -8.39
C LEU A 133 12.62 -11.33 -9.74
N LEU A 134 13.19 -10.82 -10.83
CA LEU A 134 12.66 -11.02 -12.19
C LEU A 134 12.58 -12.50 -12.56
N SER A 135 13.64 -13.28 -12.31
CA SER A 135 13.66 -14.71 -12.62
C SER A 135 12.63 -15.53 -11.83
N ASN A 136 12.38 -15.16 -10.56
CA ASN A 136 11.34 -15.84 -9.78
C ASN A 136 9.94 -15.55 -10.34
N LEU A 137 9.68 -14.30 -10.75
CA LEU A 137 8.42 -13.91 -11.37
C LEU A 137 8.26 -14.52 -12.77
N ASP A 138 9.35 -14.62 -13.53
CA ASP A 138 9.38 -15.28 -14.84
C ASP A 138 8.92 -16.74 -14.75
N ALA A 139 9.49 -17.49 -13.80
CA ALA A 139 9.12 -18.89 -13.59
C ALA A 139 7.66 -19.07 -13.12
N GLU A 140 7.19 -18.21 -12.22
CA GLU A 140 5.82 -18.28 -11.68
C GLU A 140 4.77 -17.91 -12.73
N PHE A 141 4.94 -16.77 -13.42
CA PHE A 141 3.98 -16.30 -14.41
C PHE A 141 4.15 -16.96 -15.78
N GLY A 142 5.29 -17.59 -16.06
CA GLY A 142 5.48 -18.39 -17.27
C GLY A 142 4.51 -19.57 -17.35
N VAL A 143 4.30 -20.28 -16.24
CA VAL A 143 3.31 -21.38 -16.17
C VAL A 143 1.90 -20.86 -16.41
N ILE A 144 1.52 -19.76 -15.76
CA ILE A 144 0.19 -19.13 -15.91
C ILE A 144 -0.01 -18.62 -17.35
N ALA A 145 1.05 -18.10 -17.98
CA ALA A 145 1.02 -17.58 -19.32
C ALA A 145 0.75 -18.69 -20.35
N GLU A 146 1.34 -19.87 -20.17
CA GLU A 146 1.05 -21.06 -20.99
C GLU A 146 -0.41 -21.48 -20.85
N GLU A 147 -0.94 -21.55 -19.62
CA GLU A 147 -2.33 -21.93 -19.36
C GLU A 147 -3.36 -20.94 -19.94
N GLN A 148 -3.04 -19.64 -19.92
CA GLN A 148 -3.93 -18.56 -20.39
C GLN A 148 -3.67 -18.12 -21.84
N GLU A 149 -2.76 -18.80 -22.55
CA GLU A 149 -2.32 -18.47 -23.92
C GLU A 149 -1.78 -17.03 -24.06
N ILE A 150 -1.13 -16.49 -23.03
CA ILE A 150 -0.56 -15.15 -23.01
C ILE A 150 0.93 -15.20 -23.39
N HIS A 151 1.38 -14.29 -24.26
CA HIS A 151 2.80 -14.15 -24.56
C HIS A 151 3.50 -13.32 -23.48
N PHE A 152 4.02 -13.97 -22.45
CA PHE A 152 4.76 -13.34 -21.37
C PHE A 152 6.27 -13.36 -21.61
N SER A 153 6.95 -12.24 -21.32
CA SER A 153 8.41 -12.18 -21.37
C SER A 153 8.97 -11.24 -20.31
N THR A 154 10.13 -11.61 -19.77
CA THR A 154 10.92 -10.75 -18.89
C THR A 154 12.15 -10.22 -19.60
N VAL A 155 12.50 -8.96 -19.35
CA VAL A 155 13.73 -8.34 -19.85
C VAL A 155 14.80 -8.43 -18.76
N PRO A 156 15.91 -9.18 -18.99
CA PRO A 156 16.98 -9.32 -18.00
C PRO A 156 17.59 -7.97 -17.62
N SER A 157 18.05 -7.85 -16.37
CA SER A 157 18.67 -6.64 -15.86
C SER A 157 19.74 -6.94 -14.81
N SER A 158 20.90 -6.30 -14.93
CA SER A 158 22.01 -6.44 -13.98
C SER A 158 21.99 -5.41 -12.85
N LEU A 159 20.91 -4.62 -12.73
CA LEU A 159 20.81 -3.56 -11.72
C LEU A 159 20.70 -4.14 -10.30
N TYR A 160 21.27 -3.40 -9.35
CA TYR A 160 21.05 -3.61 -7.93
C TYR A 160 20.08 -2.56 -7.40
N VAL A 161 19.18 -2.99 -6.51
CA VAL A 161 18.21 -2.13 -5.83
C VAL A 161 18.36 -2.30 -4.33
N ASN A 162 18.06 -1.25 -3.56
CA ASN A 162 18.00 -1.31 -2.10
C ASN A 162 16.54 -1.20 -1.66
N SER A 163 15.90 -2.34 -1.38
CA SER A 163 14.46 -2.44 -1.08
C SER A 163 14.16 -3.70 -0.30
N ASP A 164 12.95 -3.82 0.26
CA ASP A 164 12.46 -5.10 0.76
C ASP A 164 11.99 -5.95 -0.45
N ILE A 165 12.68 -7.06 -0.71
CA ILE A 165 12.41 -7.92 -1.87
C ILE A 165 11.00 -8.53 -1.83
N LYS A 166 10.45 -8.80 -0.64
CA LYS A 166 9.13 -9.43 -0.49
C LYS A 166 8.02 -8.41 -0.80
N LEU A 167 8.16 -7.20 -0.28
CA LEU A 167 7.22 -6.11 -0.56
C LEU A 167 7.28 -5.72 -2.04
N LEU A 168 8.50 -5.60 -2.61
CA LEU A 168 8.65 -5.29 -4.02
C LEU A 168 8.08 -6.39 -4.93
N ARG A 169 8.32 -7.67 -4.59
CA ARG A 169 7.71 -8.80 -5.31
C ARG A 169 6.20 -8.67 -5.34
N ARG A 170 5.58 -8.40 -4.20
CA ARG A 170 4.13 -8.28 -4.11
C ARG A 170 3.57 -7.16 -4.98
N VAL A 171 4.20 -5.99 -4.96
CA VAL A 171 3.80 -4.87 -5.83
C VAL A 171 3.81 -5.30 -7.30
N ILE A 172 4.89 -5.94 -7.75
CA ILE A 172 5.01 -6.40 -9.15
C ILE A 172 4.00 -7.51 -9.45
N GLN A 173 3.78 -8.45 -8.53
CA GLN A 173 2.76 -9.50 -8.69
C GLN A 173 1.36 -8.92 -8.87
N ASN A 174 1.00 -7.88 -8.13
CA ASN A 174 -0.29 -7.21 -8.30
C ASN A 174 -0.44 -6.61 -9.70
N PHE A 175 0.62 -5.96 -10.22
CA PHE A 175 0.62 -5.44 -11.59
C PHE A 175 0.54 -6.55 -12.64
N LEU A 176 1.29 -7.64 -12.48
CA LEU A 176 1.25 -8.78 -13.39
C LEU A 176 -0.11 -9.48 -13.40
N THR A 177 -0.69 -9.74 -12.24
CA THR A 177 -2.03 -10.35 -12.12
C THR A 177 -3.08 -9.49 -12.83
N ASN A 178 -2.98 -8.15 -12.70
CA ASN A 178 -3.86 -7.25 -13.44
C ASN A 178 -3.59 -7.30 -14.95
N ALA A 179 -2.34 -7.25 -15.38
CA ALA A 179 -1.96 -7.33 -16.79
C ALA A 179 -2.50 -8.61 -17.46
N PHE A 180 -2.37 -9.76 -16.79
CA PHE A 180 -2.87 -11.05 -17.29
C PHE A 180 -4.39 -11.07 -17.36
N ARG A 181 -5.07 -10.57 -16.32
CA ARG A 181 -6.53 -10.50 -16.27
C ARG A 181 -7.12 -9.68 -17.42
N TYR A 182 -6.48 -8.56 -17.78
CA TYR A 182 -7.01 -7.63 -18.78
C TYR A 182 -6.42 -7.80 -20.19
N SER A 183 -5.49 -8.75 -20.38
CA SER A 183 -4.88 -9.09 -21.67
C SER A 183 -5.05 -10.56 -22.05
N PRO A 184 -6.29 -11.10 -22.08
CA PRO A 184 -6.52 -12.50 -22.46
C PRO A 184 -5.99 -12.76 -23.88
N LYS A 185 -5.16 -13.80 -24.04
CA LYS A 185 -4.47 -14.13 -25.30
C LYS A 185 -3.56 -13.02 -25.84
N GLY A 186 -3.16 -12.09 -24.97
CA GLY A 186 -2.37 -10.92 -25.30
C GLY A 186 -0.87 -11.12 -25.10
N ARG A 187 -0.18 -10.02 -24.83
CA ARG A 187 1.25 -9.95 -24.54
C ARG A 187 1.47 -9.14 -23.27
N VAL A 188 2.30 -9.67 -22.38
CA VAL A 188 2.75 -8.98 -21.17
C VAL A 188 4.28 -8.97 -21.14
N VAL A 189 4.87 -7.82 -20.80
CA VAL A 189 6.33 -7.65 -20.70
C VAL A 189 6.67 -7.05 -19.35
N LEU A 190 7.52 -7.74 -18.59
CA LEU A 190 8.10 -7.21 -17.36
C LEU A 190 9.55 -6.81 -17.62
N GLY A 191 9.89 -5.56 -17.33
CA GLY A 191 11.24 -5.05 -17.55
C GLY A 191 11.65 -4.00 -16.53
N VAL A 192 12.95 -3.70 -16.53
CA VAL A 192 13.53 -2.73 -15.60
C VAL A 192 14.48 -1.83 -16.37
N ARG A 193 14.42 -0.53 -16.13
CA ARG A 193 15.27 0.48 -16.75
C ARG A 193 15.87 1.40 -15.70
N ARG A 194 17.09 1.88 -15.94
CA ARG A 194 17.69 2.93 -15.12
C ARG A 194 17.14 4.29 -15.56
N ALA A 195 16.71 5.10 -14.60
CA ALA A 195 16.20 6.45 -14.81
C ALA A 195 16.96 7.40 -13.89
N GLY A 196 18.12 7.90 -14.34
CA GLY A 196 19.03 8.68 -13.51
C GLY A 196 19.57 7.84 -12.35
N ASP A 197 19.31 8.29 -11.13
CA ASP A 197 19.68 7.60 -9.88
C ASP A 197 18.61 6.59 -9.42
N GLU A 198 17.48 6.51 -10.11
CA GLU A 198 16.39 5.61 -9.79
C GLU A 198 16.31 4.42 -10.75
N VAL A 199 15.51 3.43 -10.33
CA VAL A 199 15.21 2.24 -11.12
C VAL A 199 13.71 2.22 -11.41
N GLN A 200 13.35 2.24 -12.68
CA GLN A 200 11.97 2.15 -13.13
C GLN A 200 11.65 0.71 -13.50
N ILE A 201 10.79 0.07 -12.71
CA ILE A 201 10.22 -1.24 -13.02
C ILE A 201 8.93 -1.02 -13.81
N GLN A 202 8.76 -1.76 -14.90
CA GLN A 202 7.65 -1.58 -15.82
C GLN A 202 6.98 -2.91 -16.12
N VAL A 203 5.66 -2.94 -15.98
CA VAL A 203 4.80 -4.01 -16.49
C VAL A 203 4.01 -3.41 -17.64
N TRP A 204 4.21 -3.95 -18.83
CA TRP A 204 3.52 -3.53 -20.05
C TRP A 204 2.56 -4.63 -20.49
N ASP A 205 1.34 -4.26 -20.82
CA ASP A 205 0.34 -5.15 -21.37
C ASP A 205 -0.31 -4.51 -22.61
N ASN A 206 -0.98 -5.32 -23.44
CA ASN A 206 -1.71 -4.86 -24.62
C ASN A 206 -3.21 -5.07 -24.48
N GLY A 207 -3.72 -5.02 -23.25
CA GLY A 207 -5.12 -5.22 -22.92
C GLY A 207 -5.99 -4.03 -23.30
N VAL A 208 -7.20 -4.01 -22.74
CA VAL A 208 -8.23 -2.98 -23.01
C VAL A 208 -7.82 -1.57 -22.59
N GLY A 209 -6.77 -1.44 -21.78
CA GLY A 209 -6.27 -0.17 -21.25
C GLY A 209 -7.20 0.47 -20.22
N VAL A 210 -6.76 1.60 -19.67
CA VAL A 210 -7.53 2.39 -18.69
C VAL A 210 -7.79 3.77 -19.28
N GLU A 211 -9.05 4.18 -19.30
CA GLU A 211 -9.49 5.50 -19.74
C GLU A 211 -8.72 6.61 -18.99
N PRO A 212 -8.20 7.67 -19.66
CA PRO A 212 -7.37 8.69 -19.01
C PRO A 212 -8.02 9.33 -17.77
N SER A 213 -9.34 9.52 -17.80
CA SER A 213 -10.13 10.07 -16.70
C SER A 213 -10.14 9.17 -15.45
N LYS A 214 -9.84 7.88 -15.60
CA LYS A 214 -9.89 6.86 -14.53
C LYS A 214 -8.52 6.41 -14.05
N GLN A 215 -7.43 6.87 -14.67
CA GLN A 215 -6.06 6.44 -14.34
C GLN A 215 -5.62 6.79 -12.92
N GLN A 216 -6.16 7.85 -12.32
CA GLN A 216 -5.90 8.15 -10.91
C GLN A 216 -6.78 7.31 -9.99
N LEU A 217 -8.03 7.06 -10.39
CA LEU A 217 -9.00 6.32 -9.59
C LEU A 217 -8.65 4.83 -9.41
N ILE A 218 -7.92 4.21 -10.35
CA ILE A 218 -7.52 2.80 -10.23
C ILE A 218 -6.58 2.52 -9.05
N PHE A 219 -6.01 3.56 -8.43
CA PHE A 219 -5.19 3.43 -7.23
C PHE A 219 -5.98 3.64 -5.92
N GLU A 220 -7.26 4.03 -6.01
CA GLU A 220 -8.12 4.15 -4.83
C GLU A 220 -8.62 2.77 -4.38
N GLU A 221 -8.80 2.63 -3.06
CA GLU A 221 -9.25 1.39 -2.45
C GLU A 221 -10.64 0.98 -2.97
N PHE A 222 -10.82 -0.33 -3.22
CA PHE A 222 -12.07 -0.94 -3.69
C PHE A 222 -12.61 -0.43 -5.04
N THR A 223 -11.84 0.37 -5.76
CA THR A 223 -12.25 0.85 -7.08
C THR A 223 -12.04 -0.23 -8.14
N ARG A 224 -13.15 -0.83 -8.58
CA ARG A 224 -13.20 -1.58 -9.84
C ARG A 224 -13.76 -0.66 -10.91
N THR A 225 -12.92 -0.29 -11.87
CA THR A 225 -13.46 0.32 -13.09
C THR A 225 -14.19 -0.78 -13.85
N ASN A 226 -15.52 -0.74 -13.85
CA ASN A 226 -16.29 -1.52 -14.82
C ASN A 226 -15.87 -1.04 -16.21
N LEU A 227 -15.16 -1.92 -16.92
CA LEU A 227 -14.86 -1.80 -18.33
C LEU A 227 -15.97 -2.49 -19.11
#